data_AF-A0A6G3X0T0-F1
#
_entry.id   AF-A0A6G3X0T0-F1
#
_cell.length_a   1.000
_cell.length_b   1.000
_cell.length_c   1.000
_cell.angle_alpha   90.00
_cell.angle_beta   90.00
_cell.angle_gamma   90.00
#
_symmetry.space_group_name_H-M   'P 1'
#
loop_
_entity.id
_entity.type
_entity.pdbx_description
1 polymer ?
#
loop_
_entity_poly.entity_id
_entity_poly.type
_entity_poly.pdbx_seq_one_letter_code
_entity_poly.pdbx_strand_id
1 'polypeptide(L)'
;MTTPVCTGASRAASATAAGHPHTPYASFSSYVRARGPVLLRTARSLTANPCDAEDLLQTALAKTYVAWERIEDHRALDGYVRRALLNTRTSQWRKRKV
;
A
#
# COMPACT_ATOMS: atom_id res chain seq x y z
N MET A 1 -9.29 -33.49 -8.99
CA MET A 1 -8.78 -32.26 -9.64
C MET A 1 -8.32 -31.32 -8.54
N THR A 2 -7.04 -31.39 -8.20
CA THR A 2 -6.45 -30.80 -6.99
C THR A 2 -5.65 -29.58 -7.43
N THR A 3 -6.02 -28.39 -6.96
CA THR A 3 -5.23 -27.17 -7.18
C THR A 3 -4.07 -27.13 -6.19
N PRO A 4 -2.84 -26.84 -6.62
CA PRO A 4 -1.74 -26.60 -5.69
C PRO A 4 -1.82 -25.16 -5.17
N VAL A 5 -1.73 -25.04 -3.84
CA VAL A 5 -1.49 -23.77 -3.14
C VAL A 5 -0.07 -23.31 -3.45
N CYS A 6 0.06 -22.17 -4.13
CA CYS A 6 1.33 -21.47 -4.27
C CYS A 6 1.70 -20.76 -2.96
N THR A 7 2.19 -21.51 -1.97
CA THR A 7 2.92 -20.95 -0.83
C THR A 7 4.34 -20.65 -1.27
N GLY A 8 4.55 -19.45 -1.79
CA GLY A 8 5.88 -18.90 -2.03
C GLY A 8 6.34 -18.12 -0.80
N ALA A 9 7.12 -18.78 0.05
CA ALA A 9 7.98 -18.10 1.01
C ALA A 9 9.03 -17.29 0.23
N SER A 10 8.95 -15.96 0.28
CA SER A 10 10.04 -15.09 -0.16
C SER A 10 10.72 -14.49 1.04
N ARG A 11 11.76 -15.19 1.50
CA ARG A 11 12.81 -14.67 2.38
C ARG A 11 14.02 -14.34 1.49
N ALA A 12 14.26 -13.05 1.28
CA ALA A 12 15.51 -12.47 0.80
C ALA A 12 15.31 -10.96 0.82
N ALA A 13 16.24 -10.10 1.19
CA ALA A 13 17.51 -10.23 1.85
C ALA A 13 17.78 -8.82 2.38
N SER A 14 18.41 -8.74 3.54
CA SER A 14 19.02 -7.51 4.04
C SER A 14 20.01 -6.97 3.00
N ALA A 15 19.61 -5.93 2.28
CA ALA A 15 20.53 -5.13 1.49
C ALA A 15 21.22 -4.15 2.44
N THR A 16 22.42 -4.53 2.86
CA THR A 16 23.44 -3.60 3.36
C THR A 16 23.88 -2.73 2.18
N ALA A 17 23.07 -1.73 1.82
CA ALA A 17 23.41 -0.76 0.80
C ALA A 17 24.05 0.45 1.49
N ALA A 18 25.34 0.59 1.27
CA ALA A 18 26.14 1.73 1.61
C ALA A 18 25.44 3.06 1.29
N GLY A 19 25.34 3.95 2.28
CA GLY A 19 25.51 5.41 2.18
C GLY A 19 24.85 6.21 1.05
N HIS A 20 23.81 5.72 0.36
CA HIS A 20 23.05 6.55 -0.56
C HIS A 20 21.99 7.30 0.25
N PRO A 21 21.88 8.64 0.16
CA PRO A 21 20.75 9.34 0.72
C PRO A 21 19.49 8.79 0.06
N HIS A 22 18.75 7.97 0.79
CA HIS A 22 17.49 7.40 0.34
C HIS A 22 16.51 8.57 0.29
N THR A 23 16.41 9.20 -0.88
CA THR A 23 15.43 10.26 -1.07
C THR A 23 14.04 9.71 -0.69
N PRO A 24 13.16 10.53 -0.10
CA PRO A 24 11.81 10.11 0.29
C PRO A 24 11.09 9.35 -0.83
N TYR A 25 11.29 9.80 -2.08
CA TYR A 25 10.79 9.16 -3.28
C TYR A 25 11.33 7.74 -3.51
N ALA A 26 12.64 7.51 -3.41
CA ALA A 26 13.24 6.18 -3.63
C ALA A 26 12.78 5.17 -2.57
N SER A 27 12.68 5.60 -1.31
CA SER A 27 12.15 4.79 -0.20
C SER A 27 10.67 4.46 -0.40
N PHE A 28 9.87 5.45 -0.77
CA PHE A 28 8.45 5.26 -1.06
C PHE A 28 8.23 4.30 -2.25
N SER A 29 8.95 4.50 -3.35
CA SER A 29 8.85 3.66 -4.54
C SER A 29 9.20 2.19 -4.22
N SER A 30 10.27 1.98 -3.43
CA SER A 30 10.67 0.65 -2.96
C SER A 30 9.57 0.00 -2.11
N TYR A 31 8.96 0.76 -1.21
CA TYR A 31 7.83 0.29 -0.41
C TYR A 31 6.61 -0.07 -1.27
N VAL A 32 6.21 0.80 -2.20
CA VAL A 32 5.07 0.57 -3.10
C VAL A 32 5.32 -0.68 -3.95
N ARG A 33 6.54 -0.87 -4.46
CA ARG A 33 6.90 -2.07 -5.21
C ARG A 33 6.79 -3.35 -4.38
N ALA A 34 7.20 -3.30 -3.11
CA ALA A 34 7.16 -4.45 -2.21
C ALA A 34 5.75 -4.77 -1.68
N ARG A 35 4.94 -3.75 -1.39
CA ARG A 35 3.63 -3.90 -0.71
C ARG A 35 2.42 -3.71 -1.61
N GLY A 36 2.59 -3.11 -2.78
CA GLY A 36 1.53 -2.81 -3.74
C GLY A 36 0.57 -3.98 -4.03
N PRO A 37 1.06 -5.19 -4.34
CA PRO A 37 0.18 -6.34 -4.60
C PRO A 37 -0.71 -6.74 -3.42
N VAL A 38 -0.23 -6.62 -2.18
CA VAL A 38 -1.01 -6.94 -0.97
C VAL A 38 -2.05 -5.84 -0.72
N LEU A 39 -1.65 -4.58 -0.89
CA LEU A 39 -2.56 -3.44 -0.74
C LEU A 39 -3.65 -3.44 -1.81
N LEU A 40 -3.34 -3.82 -3.05
CA LEU A 40 -4.32 -3.94 -4.13
C LEU A 40 -5.35 -5.04 -3.86
N ARG A 41 -4.91 -6.21 -3.33
CA ARG A 41 -5.85 -7.24 -2.88
C ARG A 41 -6.79 -6.73 -1.79
N THR A 42 -6.26 -5.93 -0.87
CA THR A 42 -7.06 -5.28 0.18
C THR A 42 -8.06 -4.30 -0.44
N ALA A 43 -7.63 -3.43 -1.35
CA ALA A 43 -8.52 -2.50 -2.03
C ALA A 43 -9.64 -3.22 -2.81
N ARG A 44 -9.31 -4.33 -3.49
CA ARG A 44 -10.28 -5.18 -4.20
C ARG A 44 -11.31 -5.85 -3.27
N SER A 45 -10.95 -6.13 -2.01
CA SER A 45 -11.95 -6.60 -1.03
C SER A 45 -12.88 -5.49 -0.52
N LEU A 46 -12.52 -4.22 -0.72
CA LEU A 46 -13.27 -3.04 -0.26
C LEU A 46 -14.16 -2.42 -1.35
N THR A 47 -14.01 -2.85 -2.61
CA THR A 47 -14.74 -2.34 -3.77
C THR A 47 -15.31 -3.49 -4.61
N ALA A 48 -16.42 -3.24 -5.30
CA ALA A 48 -17.01 -4.24 -6.20
C ALA A 48 -16.38 -4.21 -7.60
N ASN A 49 -15.90 -3.05 -8.04
CA ASN A 49 -15.25 -2.86 -9.34
C ASN A 49 -13.71 -2.89 -9.19
N PRO A 50 -12.98 -3.64 -10.06
CA PRO A 50 -11.52 -3.63 -10.11
C PRO A 50 -10.89 -2.25 -10.34
N CYS A 51 -11.45 -1.43 -11.24
CA CYS A 51 -10.95 -0.07 -11.51
C CYS A 51 -11.10 0.82 -10.27
N ASP A 52 -12.24 0.75 -9.57
CA ASP A 52 -12.44 1.47 -8.31
C ASP A 52 -11.41 1.06 -7.24
N ALA A 53 -10.96 -0.20 -7.26
CA ALA A 53 -9.93 -0.69 -6.33
C ALA A 53 -8.57 -0.03 -6.59
N GLU A 54 -8.20 0.09 -7.87
CA GLU A 54 -6.96 0.72 -8.31
C GLU A 54 -6.96 2.20 -7.97
N ASP A 55 -8.05 2.92 -8.26
CA ASP A 55 -8.23 4.33 -7.89
C ASP A 55 -8.18 4.54 -6.37
N LEU A 56 -8.82 3.66 -5.61
CA LEU A 56 -8.80 3.70 -4.15
C LEU A 56 -7.37 3.54 -3.62
N LEU A 57 -6.62 2.59 -4.17
CA LEU A 57 -5.23 2.35 -3.80
C LEU A 57 -4.34 3.54 -4.17
N GLN A 58 -4.44 4.03 -5.40
CA GLN A 58 -3.65 5.17 -5.86
C GLN A 58 -3.92 6.42 -5.00
N THR A 59 -5.19 6.70 -4.68
CA THR A 59 -5.56 7.82 -3.80
C THR A 59 -4.98 7.67 -2.39
N ALA A 60 -5.02 6.47 -1.82
CA ALA A 60 -4.45 6.21 -0.50
C ALA A 60 -2.93 6.32 -0.49
N LEU A 61 -2.26 5.84 -1.54
CA LEU A 61 -0.81 5.96 -1.72
C LEU A 61 -0.38 7.42 -1.91
N ALA A 62 -1.12 8.22 -2.68
CA ALA A 62 -0.85 9.65 -2.84
C ALA A 62 -0.91 10.40 -1.50
N LYS A 63 -1.95 10.14 -0.69
CA LYS A 63 -2.05 10.71 0.66
C LYS A 63 -0.93 10.24 1.60
N THR A 64 -0.52 8.99 1.46
CA THR A 64 0.60 8.44 2.23
C THR A 64 1.90 9.10 1.83
N TYR A 65 2.14 9.31 0.53
CA TYR A 65 3.34 9.97 0.04
C TYR A 65 3.49 11.38 0.61
N VAL A 66 2.40 12.16 0.63
CA VAL A 66 2.40 13.52 1.24
C VAL A 66 2.73 13.49 2.73
N ALA A 67 2.32 12.42 3.44
CA ALA A 67 2.62 12.25 4.87
C ALA A 67 3.94 11.51 5.12
N TRP A 68 4.64 11.05 4.08
CA TRP A 68 5.71 10.06 4.19
C TRP A 68 6.86 10.51 5.09
N GLU A 69 7.32 11.74 4.93
CA GLU A 69 8.41 12.30 5.75
C GLU A 69 8.04 12.46 7.23
N ARG A 70 6.74 12.48 7.55
CA ARG A 70 6.25 12.58 8.93
C ARG A 70 6.12 11.22 9.61
N ILE A 71 6.26 10.12 8.86
CA ILE A 71 6.16 8.76 9.37
C ILE A 71 7.57 8.27 9.68
N GLU A 72 7.99 8.46 10.93
CA GLU A 72 9.34 8.07 11.37
C GLU A 72 9.46 6.54 11.56
N ASP A 73 8.39 5.89 12.02
CA ASP A 73 8.38 4.45 12.26
C ASP A 73 7.93 3.64 11.04
N HIS A 74 8.88 2.90 10.45
CA HIS A 74 8.64 2.00 9.33
C HIS A 74 7.76 0.80 9.70
N ARG A 75 7.72 0.39 10.98
CA ARG A 75 6.82 -0.69 11.44
C ARG A 75 5.37 -0.23 11.47
N ALA A 76 5.13 1.07 11.67
CA ALA A 76 3.79 1.66 11.65
C ALA A 76 3.25 1.88 10.22
N LEU A 77 4.12 1.86 9.20
CA LEU A 77 3.79 2.25 7.84
C LEU A 77 2.70 1.38 7.20
N ASP A 78 2.82 0.05 7.31
CA ASP A 78 1.82 -0.88 6.79
C ASP A 78 0.43 -0.61 7.42
N GLY A 79 0.39 -0.27 8.71
CA GLY A 79 -0.83 0.11 9.43
C GLY A 79 -1.39 1.45 8.97
N TYR A 80 -0.52 2.44 8.76
CA TYR A 80 -0.90 3.77 8.27
C TYR A 80 -1.57 3.68 6.90
N VAL A 81 -0.99 2.93 5.95
CA VAL A 81 -1.53 2.82 4.59
C VAL A 81 -2.87 2.09 4.57
N ARG A 82 -3.02 1.03 5.38
CA ARG A 82 -4.32 0.34 5.53
C ARG A 82 -5.38 1.27 6.10
N ARG A 83 -5.03 2.10 7.09
CA ARG A 83 -5.94 3.11 7.64
C ARG A 83 -6.30 4.17 6.58
N ALA A 84 -5.33 4.61 5.78
CA ALA A 84 -5.57 5.55 4.68
C ALA A 84 -6.52 4.98 3.60
N LEU A 85 -6.40 3.69 3.26
CA LEU A 85 -7.32 2.98 2.37
C LEU A 85 -8.76 3.02 2.91
N LEU A 86 -8.96 2.59 4.16
CA LEU A 86 -10.29 2.54 4.79
C LEU A 86 -10.92 3.94 4.92
N ASN A 87 -10.13 4.94 5.33
CA ASN A 87 -10.58 6.32 5.45
C ASN A 87 -10.98 6.90 4.09
N THR A 88 -10.21 6.60 3.04
CA THR A 88 -10.51 7.05 1.68
C THR A 88 -11.80 6.40 1.18
N ARG A 89 -11.97 5.08 1.35
CA ARG A 89 -13.21 4.39 0.97
C ARG A 89 -14.44 4.96 1.70
N THR A 90 -14.31 5.17 3.01
CA THR A 90 -15.38 5.74 3.86
C THR A 90 -15.75 7.15 3.43
N SER A 91 -14.75 7.98 3.07
CA SER A 91 -14.98 9.33 2.55
C SER A 91 -15.73 9.31 1.21
N GLN A 92 -15.31 8.44 0.28
CA GLN A 92 -15.98 8.31 -1.03
C GLN A 92 -17.43 7.83 -0.90
N TRP A 93 -17.70 6.90 0.01
CA TRP A 93 -19.06 6.44 0.27
C TRP A 93 -19.94 7.55 0.86
N ARG A 94 -19.41 8.36 1.80
CA ARG A 94 -20.13 9.52 2.34
C ARG A 94 -20.46 10.55 1.27
N LYS A 95 -19.52 10.85 0.38
CA LYS A 95 -19.73 11.80 -0.72
C LYS A 95 -20.81 11.38 -1.71
N ARG A 96 -20.95 10.09 -1.98
CA ARG A 96 -21.96 9.56 -2.93
C ARG A 96 -23.38 9.50 -2.34
N LYS A 97 -23.51 9.67 -1.02
CA LYS A 97 -24.81 9.68 -0.33
C LYS A 97 -25.42 11.06 -0.21
N VAL A 98 -24.63 12.11 -0.45
CA VAL A 98 -25.06 13.51 -0.50
C VAL A 98 -25.42 13.82 -1.94
#